data_AF-A0AA44WRH0-F1
#
_entry.id   AF-A0AA44WRH0-F1
#
_cell.length_a   1.000
_cell.length_b   1.000
_cell.length_c   1.000
_cell.angle_alpha   90.00
_cell.angle_beta   90.00
_cell.angle_gamma   90.00
#
_symmetry.space_group_name_H-M   'P 1'
#
loop_
_entity.id
_entity.type
_entity.pdbx_description
1 polymer ?
#
loop_
_entity_poly.entity_id
_entity_poly.type
_entity_poly.pdbx_seq_one_letter_code
_entity_poly.pdbx_strand_id
1 'polypeptide(L)'
;MRWDLLAVSVVYTSVMSLFTASSALFFFANFVGIFWHVGIASDPPGHSSIAGLVSNILGKFLPAMFCAYVMYDKMGGRRLLRGLTAQVEKTVLWLGACWVGALTNYTLDFIPISRLTGHDLQQQPGAKAALAIIVIVLFVIVVKQIWFFRQEGRLLKYLKLYALFVGGIVICLLLPGLNLRIHHYILALLLLPGTSMQTRPSLLYQGLLVGLFINGIARWGFDPLLQTGASLQGDAQHGSPLPVIRAPEINLGEALWTANFTWATPPAPRFDGISVLVNDVERFRTYFDDGEGSETSFLWERKPELRHNEYFRFAYMEGTQTWDYTKAGKWNTEGEWTEMKAGPSKVRARELEGSEVIKHKR
;
A
#
# COMPACT_ATOMS: atom_id res chain seq x y z
N MET A 1 14.77 11.45 -12.97
CA MET A 1 14.69 12.13 -11.65
C MET A 1 14.66 11.17 -10.46
N ARG A 2 13.70 10.23 -10.34
CA ARG A 2 13.64 9.32 -9.15
C ARG A 2 14.92 8.50 -8.94
N TRP A 3 15.46 7.91 -10.02
CA TRP A 3 16.68 7.12 -9.98
C TRP A 3 17.94 7.96 -9.71
N ASP A 4 18.00 9.18 -10.22
CA ASP A 4 19.11 10.10 -9.98
C ASP A 4 19.16 10.52 -8.51
N LEU A 5 18.00 10.83 -7.92
CA LEU A 5 17.88 11.12 -6.49
C LEU A 5 18.24 9.91 -5.62
N LEU A 6 17.89 8.69 -6.08
CA LEU A 6 18.27 7.47 -5.39
C LEU A 6 19.78 7.29 -5.38
N ALA A 7 20.44 7.44 -6.54
CA ALA A 7 21.88 7.36 -6.65
C ALA A 7 22.58 8.35 -5.70
N VAL A 8 22.12 9.62 -5.69
CA VAL A 8 22.65 10.64 -4.77
C VAL A 8 22.46 10.24 -3.31
N SER A 9 21.27 9.75 -2.95
CA SER A 9 20.94 9.38 -1.57
C SER A 9 21.74 8.16 -1.09
N VAL A 10 21.90 7.16 -1.95
CA VAL A 10 22.71 5.96 -1.67
C VAL A 10 24.19 6.33 -1.54
N VAL A 11 24.73 7.17 -2.42
CA VAL A 11 26.13 7.62 -2.33
C VAL A 11 26.34 8.43 -1.06
N TYR A 12 25.47 9.40 -0.77
CA TYR A 12 25.56 10.22 0.43
C TYR A 12 25.52 9.39 1.72
N THR A 13 24.53 8.50 1.85
CA THR A 13 24.40 7.61 3.01
C THR A 13 25.58 6.65 3.13
N SER A 14 26.12 6.15 2.01
CA SER A 14 27.28 5.24 2.00
C SER A 14 28.57 5.95 2.45
N VAL A 15 28.85 7.14 1.93
CA VAL A 15 29.99 7.96 2.37
C VAL A 15 29.86 8.27 3.86
N MET A 16 28.69 8.77 4.28
CA MET A 16 28.43 9.06 5.69
C MET A 16 28.62 7.81 6.57
N SER A 17 28.16 6.65 6.11
CA SER A 17 28.32 5.38 6.82
C SER A 17 29.79 5.00 7.00
N LEU A 18 30.60 5.09 5.95
CA LEU A 18 32.02 4.70 5.98
C LEU A 18 32.84 5.55 6.95
N PHE A 19 32.51 6.84 7.08
CA PHE A 19 33.27 7.79 7.91
C PHE A 19 32.66 8.04 9.30
N THR A 20 31.54 7.39 9.65
CA THR A 20 30.88 7.58 10.95
C THR A 20 31.11 6.41 11.91
N ALA A 21 31.92 6.63 12.95
CA ALA A 21 32.14 5.66 14.02
C ALA A 21 31.04 5.68 15.10
N SER A 22 30.34 6.82 15.28
CA SER A 22 29.27 6.95 16.27
C SER A 22 28.06 6.13 15.85
N SER A 23 27.72 5.09 16.63
CA SER A 23 26.55 4.24 16.38
C SER A 23 25.23 5.01 16.32
N ALA A 24 25.07 6.07 17.14
CA ALA A 24 23.88 6.90 17.14
C ALA A 24 23.81 7.76 15.87
N LEU A 25 24.90 8.47 15.54
CA LEU A 25 24.93 9.33 14.36
C LEU A 25 24.72 8.51 13.09
N PHE A 26 25.36 7.33 13.00
CA PHE A 26 25.16 6.40 11.90
C PHE A 26 23.69 5.97 11.79
N PHE A 27 23.08 5.48 12.86
CA PHE A 27 21.70 4.98 12.83
C PHE A 27 20.70 6.09 12.48
N PHE A 28 20.71 7.21 13.22
CA PHE A 28 19.72 8.26 13.05
C PHE A 28 19.88 9.04 11.76
N ALA A 29 21.11 9.35 11.33
CA ALA A 29 21.31 10.07 10.06
C ALA A 29 20.82 9.23 8.87
N ASN A 30 21.13 7.92 8.85
CA ASN A 30 20.65 7.03 7.80
C ASN A 30 19.13 6.81 7.88
N PHE A 31 18.58 6.61 9.08
CA PHE A 31 17.13 6.48 9.26
C PHE A 31 16.38 7.70 8.70
N VAL A 32 16.80 8.91 9.09
CA VAL A 32 16.19 10.16 8.62
C VAL A 32 16.34 10.31 7.12
N GLY A 33 17.57 10.16 6.59
CA GLY A 33 17.83 10.32 5.16
C GLY A 33 17.02 9.35 4.29
N ILE A 34 16.99 8.07 4.67
CA ILE A 34 16.24 7.03 3.94
C ILE A 34 14.73 7.26 4.09
N PHE A 35 14.23 7.63 5.27
CA PHE A 35 12.81 7.89 5.49
C PHE A 35 12.27 9.01 4.58
N TRP A 36 12.98 10.14 4.53
CA TRP A 36 12.60 11.24 3.65
C TRP A 36 12.76 10.88 2.17
N HIS A 37 13.81 10.13 1.82
CA HIS A 37 14.00 9.64 0.47
C HIS A 37 12.82 8.77 0.02
N VAL A 38 12.40 7.81 0.84
CA VAL A 38 11.25 6.96 0.53
C VAL A 38 9.98 7.79 0.42
N GLY A 39 9.70 8.61 1.44
CA GLY A 39 8.45 9.36 1.54
C GLY A 39 8.26 10.46 0.48
N ILE A 40 9.33 10.98 -0.13
CA ILE A 40 9.23 12.09 -1.10
C ILE A 40 9.72 11.70 -2.50
N ALA A 41 10.67 10.76 -2.64
CA ALA A 41 11.32 10.48 -3.91
C ALA A 41 10.99 9.09 -4.49
N SER A 42 11.33 8.00 -3.77
CA SER A 42 11.30 6.66 -4.38
C SER A 42 9.92 6.00 -4.36
N ASP A 43 9.17 6.13 -3.27
CA ASP A 43 7.84 5.56 -3.09
C ASP A 43 6.94 6.47 -2.21
N PRO A 44 6.60 7.68 -2.69
CA PRO A 44 5.77 8.62 -1.93
C PRO A 44 4.33 8.11 -1.80
N PRO A 45 3.62 8.40 -0.68
CA PRO A 45 2.18 8.18 -0.57
C PRO A 45 1.39 8.89 -1.69
N GLY A 46 0.17 8.42 -1.97
CA GLY A 46 -0.73 9.11 -2.88
C GLY A 46 -1.02 10.53 -2.40
N HIS A 47 -0.88 11.52 -3.28
CA HIS A 47 -1.05 12.93 -2.94
C HIS A 47 -1.57 13.72 -4.14
N SER A 48 -2.35 14.77 -3.87
CA SER A 48 -2.86 15.71 -4.88
C SER A 48 -2.02 16.99 -5.01
N SER A 49 -1.16 17.27 -4.02
CA SER A 49 -0.24 18.42 -4.02
C SER A 49 1.04 18.11 -3.26
N ILE A 50 2.13 18.82 -3.57
CA ILE A 50 3.40 18.67 -2.86
C ILE A 50 3.27 19.11 -1.40
N ALA A 51 2.53 20.18 -1.12
CA ALA A 51 2.27 20.60 0.26
C ALA A 51 1.52 19.51 1.05
N GLY A 52 0.55 18.84 0.43
CA GLY A 52 -0.15 17.70 1.02
C GLY A 52 0.77 16.51 1.28
N LEU A 53 1.69 16.21 0.36
CA LEU A 53 2.71 15.18 0.54
C LEU A 53 3.61 15.50 1.75
N VAL A 54 4.16 16.71 1.82
CA VAL A 54 5.06 17.12 2.92
C VAL A 54 4.31 17.09 4.26
N SER A 55 3.08 17.59 4.31
CA SER A 55 2.22 17.53 5.51
C SER A 55 2.01 16.08 5.99
N ASN A 56 1.69 15.17 5.06
CA ASN A 56 1.52 13.74 5.34
C ASN A 56 2.80 13.11 5.91
N ILE A 57 3.95 13.32 5.25
CA ILE A 57 5.23 12.76 5.70
C ILE A 57 5.67 13.34 7.05
N LEU A 58 5.47 14.64 7.29
CA LEU A 58 5.74 15.26 8.59
C LEU A 58 4.90 14.64 9.71
N GLY A 59 3.61 14.40 9.46
CA GLY A 59 2.72 13.76 10.44
C GLY A 59 3.18 12.35 10.83
N LYS A 60 3.78 11.61 9.89
CA LYS A 60 4.35 10.27 10.12
C LYS A 60 5.73 10.30 10.74
N PHE A 61 6.52 11.34 10.47
CA PHE A 61 7.94 11.40 10.84
C PHE A 61 8.17 11.43 12.35
N LEU A 62 7.42 12.22 13.11
CA LEU A 62 7.65 12.34 14.56
C LEU A 62 7.40 11.01 15.31
N PRO A 63 6.27 10.31 15.11
CA PRO A 63 6.08 8.97 15.68
C PRO A 63 7.12 7.96 15.15
N ALA A 64 7.50 8.05 13.87
CA ALA A 64 8.56 7.19 13.30
C ALA A 64 9.91 7.40 14.00
N MET A 65 10.26 8.65 14.35
CA MET A 65 11.48 8.96 15.09
C MET A 65 11.45 8.44 16.53
N PHE A 66 10.28 8.45 17.19
CA PHE A 66 10.12 7.79 18.48
C PHE A 66 10.37 6.28 18.36
N CYS A 67 9.78 5.63 17.36
CA CYS A 67 10.06 4.21 17.07
C CYS A 67 11.54 3.98 16.77
N ALA A 68 12.19 4.85 15.98
CA ALA A 68 13.61 4.76 15.68
C ALA A 68 14.48 4.83 16.95
N TYR A 69 14.13 5.71 17.90
CA TYR A 69 14.78 5.76 19.20
C TYR A 69 14.61 4.45 19.99
N VAL A 70 13.40 3.89 20.04
CA VAL A 70 13.13 2.60 20.70
C VAL A 70 13.90 1.47 20.01
N MET A 71 13.97 1.46 18.67
CA MET A 71 14.74 0.47 17.91
C MET A 71 16.23 0.54 18.27
N TYR A 72 16.78 1.75 18.31
CA TYR A 72 18.16 1.99 18.65
C TYR A 72 18.46 1.59 20.10
N ASP A 73 17.77 2.16 21.09
CA ASP A 73 18.14 1.97 22.50
C ASP A 73 17.61 0.66 23.10
N LYS A 74 16.38 0.25 22.76
CA LYS A 74 15.69 -0.89 23.41
C LYS A 74 15.65 -2.16 22.56
N MET A 75 15.59 -2.06 21.23
CA MET A 75 15.53 -3.24 20.34
C MET A 75 16.90 -3.68 19.81
N GLY A 76 17.99 -3.16 20.38
CA GLY A 76 19.33 -3.68 20.16
C GLY A 76 20.12 -3.02 19.03
N GLY A 77 19.62 -1.94 18.40
CA GLY A 77 20.38 -1.18 17.41
C GLY A 77 21.69 -0.63 17.96
N ARG A 78 21.65 0.00 19.14
CA ARG A 78 22.83 0.49 19.85
C ARG A 78 23.81 -0.63 20.16
N ARG A 79 23.32 -1.78 20.62
CA ARG A 79 24.20 -2.92 20.95
C ARG A 79 24.88 -3.46 19.69
N LEU A 80 24.13 -3.68 18.61
CA LEU A 80 24.69 -4.19 17.36
C LEU A 80 25.74 -3.26 16.77
N LEU A 81 25.48 -1.95 16.80
CA LEU A 81 26.27 -0.95 16.09
C LEU A 81 27.41 -0.35 16.92
N ARG A 82 27.42 -0.55 18.24
CA ARG A 82 28.43 0.04 19.13
C ARG A 82 29.79 -0.60 18.95
N GLY A 83 30.80 0.23 18.70
CA GLY A 83 32.20 -0.19 18.66
C GLY A 83 32.58 -0.97 17.39
N LEU A 84 31.79 -0.89 16.32
CA LEU A 84 32.14 -1.50 15.04
C LEU A 84 33.36 -0.80 14.42
N THR A 85 34.44 -1.56 14.23
CA THR A 85 35.64 -1.13 13.48
C THR A 85 35.53 -1.44 11.99
N ALA A 86 34.72 -2.44 11.65
CA ALA A 86 34.39 -2.93 10.32
C ALA A 86 33.48 -1.98 9.53
N GLN A 87 33.96 -0.79 9.14
CA GLN A 87 33.13 0.24 8.49
C GLN A 87 32.59 -0.18 7.13
N VAL A 88 33.37 -0.91 6.33
CA VAL A 88 32.93 -1.41 5.03
C VAL A 88 31.83 -2.46 5.19
N GLU A 89 32.02 -3.45 6.07
CA GLU A 89 30.99 -4.47 6.31
C GLU A 89 29.72 -3.89 6.93
N LYS A 90 29.83 -2.92 7.84
CA LYS A 90 28.68 -2.17 8.37
C LYS A 90 27.91 -1.49 7.23
N THR A 91 28.63 -0.83 6.33
CA THR A 91 28.01 -0.14 5.18
C THR A 91 27.34 -1.13 4.23
N VAL A 92 28.04 -2.18 3.81
CA VAL A 92 27.50 -3.15 2.86
C VAL A 92 26.36 -3.96 3.47
N LEU A 93 26.55 -4.52 4.66
CA LEU A 93 25.57 -5.43 5.26
C LEU A 93 24.40 -4.69 5.88
N TRP A 94 24.64 -3.67 6.72
CA TRP A 94 23.55 -2.99 7.41
C TRP A 94 22.88 -1.94 6.51
N LEU A 95 23.67 -1.01 5.95
CA LEU A 95 23.08 0.06 5.13
C LEU A 95 22.58 -0.48 3.79
N GLY A 96 23.30 -1.41 3.15
CA GLY A 96 22.82 -2.08 1.93
C GLY A 96 21.50 -2.81 2.15
N ALA A 97 21.38 -3.61 3.22
CA ALA A 97 20.12 -4.28 3.54
C ALA A 97 19.00 -3.29 3.91
N CYS A 98 19.33 -2.19 4.57
CA CYS A 98 18.37 -1.11 4.88
C CYS A 98 17.81 -0.50 3.60
N TRP A 99 18.64 -0.20 2.60
CA TRP A 99 18.17 0.24 1.29
C TRP A 99 17.32 -0.82 0.58
N VAL A 100 17.70 -2.09 0.66
CA VAL A 100 16.88 -3.19 0.11
C VAL A 100 15.49 -3.20 0.75
N GLY A 101 15.41 -3.13 2.08
CA GLY A 101 14.12 -3.09 2.79
C GLY A 101 13.33 -1.79 2.57
N ALA A 102 14.01 -0.66 2.38
CA ALA A 102 13.37 0.64 2.14
C ALA A 102 12.73 0.72 0.74
N LEU A 103 13.23 -0.06 -0.21
CA LEU A 103 12.79 -0.10 -1.60
C LEU A 103 12.06 -1.41 -1.93
N THR A 104 11.25 -1.94 -1.01
CA THR A 104 10.55 -3.23 -1.20
C THR A 104 9.77 -3.30 -2.50
N ASN A 105 9.17 -2.18 -2.91
CA ASN A 105 8.43 -2.04 -4.15
C ASN A 105 9.26 -2.31 -5.42
N TYR A 106 10.58 -2.28 -5.31
CA TYR A 106 11.51 -2.66 -6.39
C TYR A 106 12.30 -3.93 -6.08
N THR A 107 12.58 -4.21 -4.81
CA THR A 107 13.51 -5.26 -4.40
C THR A 107 12.85 -6.55 -3.95
N LEU A 108 11.58 -6.53 -3.53
CA LEU A 108 10.87 -7.69 -2.99
C LEU A 108 9.53 -7.95 -3.70
N ASP A 109 9.03 -7.01 -4.51
CA ASP A 109 7.78 -7.16 -5.27
C ASP A 109 7.80 -8.28 -6.31
N PHE A 110 8.99 -8.77 -6.70
CA PHE A 110 9.11 -9.93 -7.59
C PHE A 110 8.69 -11.25 -6.92
N ILE A 111 8.60 -11.27 -5.58
CA ILE A 111 8.17 -12.45 -4.84
C ILE A 111 6.66 -12.63 -5.06
N PRO A 112 6.19 -13.73 -5.66
CA PRO A 112 4.79 -13.91 -6.05
C PRO A 112 3.92 -14.25 -4.84
N ILE A 113 3.81 -13.32 -3.89
CA ILE A 113 3.00 -13.44 -2.67
C ILE A 113 2.36 -12.08 -2.41
N SER A 114 1.13 -11.89 -2.89
CA SER A 114 0.40 -10.65 -2.60
C SER A 114 -0.38 -10.74 -1.29
N ARG A 115 -0.87 -11.92 -0.94
CA ARG A 115 -1.67 -12.19 0.27
C ARG A 115 -1.46 -13.62 0.74
N LEU A 116 -1.50 -13.83 2.06
CA LEU A 116 -1.36 -15.15 2.69
C LEU A 116 -2.73 -15.84 2.86
N THR A 117 -3.63 -15.73 1.88
CA THR A 117 -4.90 -16.46 1.89
C THR A 117 -4.77 -17.75 1.07
N GLY A 118 -5.51 -18.79 1.47
CA GLY A 118 -5.49 -20.07 0.74
C GLY A 118 -5.91 -19.93 -0.72
N HIS A 119 -6.83 -19.01 -1.02
CA HIS A 119 -7.30 -18.71 -2.37
C HIS A 119 -6.21 -18.05 -3.23
N ASP A 120 -5.56 -17.01 -2.70
CA ASP A 120 -4.53 -16.25 -3.44
C ASP A 120 -3.29 -17.11 -3.71
N LEU A 121 -2.89 -17.94 -2.75
CA LEU A 121 -1.76 -18.88 -2.90
C LEU A 121 -2.03 -19.99 -3.93
N GLN A 122 -3.29 -20.30 -4.24
CA GLN A 122 -3.64 -21.26 -5.28
C GLN A 122 -3.66 -20.63 -6.67
N GLN A 123 -4.00 -19.34 -6.76
CA GLN A 123 -4.12 -18.63 -8.02
C GLN A 123 -2.80 -18.05 -8.52
N GLN A 124 -1.85 -17.77 -7.62
CA GLN A 124 -0.55 -17.21 -8.00
C GLN A 124 0.47 -18.31 -8.33
N PRO A 125 0.94 -18.41 -9.59
CA PRO A 125 1.95 -19.39 -9.97
C PRO A 125 3.26 -19.12 -9.21
N GLY A 126 3.82 -20.14 -8.58
CA GLY A 126 5.08 -20.04 -7.82
C GLY A 126 4.94 -19.57 -6.36
N ALA A 127 3.76 -19.09 -5.94
CA ALA A 127 3.54 -18.55 -4.59
C ALA A 127 3.85 -19.55 -3.47
N LYS A 128 3.41 -20.80 -3.61
CA LYS A 128 3.68 -21.87 -2.63
C LYS A 128 5.17 -22.18 -2.49
N ALA A 129 5.90 -22.20 -3.61
CA ALA A 129 7.33 -22.46 -3.62
C ALA A 129 8.10 -21.30 -2.97
N ALA A 130 7.78 -20.07 -3.34
CA ALA A 130 8.36 -18.87 -2.74
C ALA A 130 8.11 -18.83 -1.22
N LEU A 131 6.87 -19.10 -0.79
CA LEU A 131 6.52 -19.16 0.63
C LEU A 131 7.31 -20.24 1.37
N ALA A 132 7.42 -21.45 0.81
CA ALA A 132 8.18 -22.53 1.41
C ALA A 132 9.67 -22.16 1.60
N ILE A 133 10.29 -21.54 0.58
CA ILE A 133 11.69 -21.07 0.66
C ILE A 133 11.85 -20.03 1.77
N ILE A 134 10.95 -19.03 1.83
CA ILE A 134 10.98 -17.99 2.87
C ILE A 134 10.88 -18.62 4.26
N VAL A 135 9.95 -19.55 4.47
CA VAL A 135 9.76 -20.23 5.75
C VAL A 135 11.02 -21.01 6.15
N ILE A 136 11.65 -21.74 5.22
CA ILE A 136 12.90 -22.48 5.49
C ILE A 136 14.03 -21.52 5.86
N VAL A 137 14.21 -20.43 5.12
CA VAL A 137 15.25 -19.42 5.41
C VAL A 137 15.01 -18.79 6.79
N LEU A 138 13.79 -18.38 7.10
CA LEU A 138 13.43 -17.81 8.40
C LEU A 138 13.66 -18.82 9.53
N PHE A 139 13.32 -20.09 9.32
CA PHE A 139 13.58 -21.15 10.31
C PHE A 139 15.08 -21.28 10.62
N VAL A 140 15.93 -21.34 9.59
CA VAL A 140 17.40 -21.40 9.77
C VAL A 140 17.92 -20.16 10.51
N ILE A 141 17.42 -18.97 10.16
CA ILE A 141 17.76 -17.72 10.85
C ILE A 141 17.39 -17.82 12.33
N VAL A 142 16.15 -18.21 12.64
CA VAL A 142 15.65 -18.32 14.03
C VAL A 142 16.49 -19.31 14.84
N VAL A 143 16.77 -20.50 14.30
CA VAL A 143 17.60 -21.50 14.98
C VAL A 143 18.99 -20.96 15.28
N LYS A 144 19.63 -20.28 14.33
CA LYS A 144 20.95 -19.64 14.54
C LYS A 144 20.88 -18.54 15.58
N GLN A 145 19.87 -17.68 15.54
CA GLN A 145 19.71 -16.60 16.51
C GLN A 145 19.49 -17.17 17.93
N ILE A 146 18.69 -18.22 18.09
CA ILE A 146 18.51 -18.94 19.37
C ILE A 146 19.84 -19.46 19.90
N TRP A 147 20.65 -20.08 19.04
CA TRP A 147 21.96 -20.60 19.43
C TRP A 147 22.88 -19.48 19.93
N PHE A 148 23.00 -18.36 19.22
CA PHE A 148 23.83 -17.24 19.66
C PHE A 148 23.29 -16.57 20.93
N PHE A 149 21.96 -16.43 21.08
CA PHE A 149 21.39 -15.90 22.32
C PHE A 149 21.64 -16.79 23.54
N ARG A 150 21.75 -18.11 23.31
CA ARG A 150 22.17 -19.06 24.35
C ARG A 150 23.63 -18.82 24.75
N GLN A 151 24.52 -18.65 23.77
CA GLN A 151 25.94 -18.35 24.04
C GLN A 151 26.11 -17.01 24.77
N GLU A 152 25.31 -16.00 24.45
CA GLU A 152 25.32 -14.71 25.17
C GLU A 152 24.64 -14.75 26.56
N GLY A 153 24.04 -15.87 26.97
CA GLY A 153 23.30 -15.99 28.23
C GLY A 153 21.98 -15.17 28.27
N ARG A 154 21.47 -14.74 27.12
CA ARG A 154 20.29 -13.86 26.99
C ARG A 154 19.03 -14.57 26.50
N LEU A 155 19.12 -15.85 26.13
CA LEU A 155 18.03 -16.62 25.53
C LEU A 155 16.72 -16.53 26.32
N LEU A 156 16.74 -16.78 27.63
CA LEU A 156 15.52 -16.77 28.45
C LEU A 156 14.81 -15.42 28.44
N LYS A 157 15.56 -14.31 28.45
CA LYS A 157 15.00 -12.96 28.37
C LYS A 157 14.26 -12.73 27.06
N TYR A 158 14.82 -13.20 25.94
CA TYR A 158 14.20 -13.08 24.63
C TYR A 158 13.05 -14.05 24.43
N LEU A 159 13.12 -15.27 24.95
CA LEU A 159 11.98 -16.19 24.94
C LEU A 159 10.77 -15.60 25.68
N LYS A 160 10.98 -14.95 26.83
CA LYS A 160 9.91 -14.23 27.54
C LYS A 160 9.32 -13.09 26.71
N LEU A 161 10.16 -12.30 26.04
CA LEU A 161 9.71 -11.23 25.14
C LEU A 161 8.89 -11.76 23.97
N TYR A 162 9.37 -12.80 23.29
CA TYR A 162 8.67 -13.39 22.16
C TYR A 162 7.40 -14.13 22.58
N ALA A 163 7.37 -14.74 23.77
CA ALA A 163 6.14 -15.27 24.35
C ALA A 163 5.11 -14.18 24.60
N LEU A 164 5.53 -12.99 25.07
CA LEU A 164 4.64 -11.83 25.20
C LEU A 164 4.08 -11.38 23.84
N PHE A 165 4.92 -11.29 22.81
CA PHE A 165 4.46 -10.94 21.46
C PHE A 165 3.46 -11.95 20.90
N VAL A 166 3.76 -13.25 21.02
CA VAL A 166 2.85 -14.32 20.58
C VAL A 166 1.55 -14.26 21.37
N GLY A 167 1.59 -14.09 22.69
CA GLY A 167 0.39 -13.92 23.52
C GLY A 167 -0.47 -12.73 23.07
N GLY A 168 0.15 -11.58 22.78
CA GLY A 168 -0.55 -10.42 22.24
C GLY A 168 -1.21 -10.69 20.89
N ILE A 169 -0.53 -11.39 19.98
CA ILE A 169 -1.09 -11.80 18.68
C ILE A 169 -2.25 -12.77 18.87
N VAL A 170 -2.13 -13.74 19.77
CA VAL A 170 -3.22 -14.68 20.09
C VAL A 170 -4.44 -13.94 20.63
N ILE A 171 -4.26 -12.97 21.53
CA ILE A 171 -5.36 -12.13 22.02
C ILE A 171 -6.01 -11.38 20.85
N CYS A 172 -5.21 -10.78 19.96
CA CYS A 172 -5.71 -10.08 18.78
C CYS A 172 -6.55 -11.00 17.86
N LEU A 173 -6.15 -12.26 17.68
CA LEU A 173 -6.88 -13.25 16.88
C LEU A 173 -8.21 -13.68 17.51
N LEU A 174 -8.35 -13.54 18.82
CA LEU A 174 -9.56 -13.94 19.55
C LEU A 174 -10.61 -12.81 19.63
N LEU A 175 -10.28 -11.58 19.22
CA LEU A 175 -11.21 -10.46 19.25
C LEU A 175 -12.26 -10.58 18.13
N PRO A 176 -13.56 -10.58 18.45
CA PRO A 176 -14.62 -10.73 17.45
C PRO A 176 -14.73 -9.47 16.56
N GLY A 177 -15.09 -9.67 15.29
CA GLY A 177 -15.32 -8.58 14.33
C GLY A 177 -14.05 -7.91 13.79
N LEU A 178 -12.87 -8.36 14.23
CA LEU A 178 -11.57 -7.86 13.77
C LEU A 178 -10.77 -8.97 13.10
N ASN A 179 -9.95 -8.56 12.13
CA ASN A 179 -9.06 -9.44 11.39
C ASN A 179 -7.63 -8.96 11.56
N LEU A 180 -6.72 -9.90 11.80
CA LEU A 180 -5.31 -9.61 11.97
C LEU A 180 -4.64 -9.35 10.61
N ARG A 181 -4.04 -8.16 10.46
CA ARG A 181 -3.22 -7.81 9.30
C ARG A 181 -1.84 -7.34 9.76
N ILE A 182 -0.86 -8.22 9.64
CA ILE A 182 0.53 -7.90 9.99
C ILE A 182 1.19 -7.24 8.79
N HIS A 183 1.28 -5.90 8.83
CA HIS A 183 2.07 -5.13 7.89
C HIS A 183 3.57 -5.37 8.11
N HIS A 184 4.38 -5.19 7.06
CA HIS A 184 5.83 -5.43 7.13
C HIS A 184 6.55 -4.53 8.14
N TYR A 185 6.03 -3.33 8.44
CA TYR A 185 6.58 -2.49 9.50
C TYR A 185 6.34 -3.09 10.90
N ILE A 186 5.22 -3.78 11.11
CA ILE A 186 4.92 -4.47 12.38
C ILE A 186 5.80 -5.71 12.49
N LEU A 187 5.94 -6.46 11.39
CA LEU A 187 6.88 -7.59 11.32
C LEU A 187 8.30 -7.15 11.68
N ALA A 188 8.74 -6.00 11.15
CA ALA A 188 10.02 -5.40 11.49
C ALA A 188 10.16 -5.15 13.00
N LEU A 189 9.16 -4.51 13.63
CA LEU A 189 9.16 -4.25 15.07
C LEU A 189 9.19 -5.54 15.91
N LEU A 190 8.47 -6.58 15.49
CA LEU A 190 8.43 -7.86 16.20
C LEU A 190 9.78 -8.61 16.12
N LEU A 191 10.45 -8.56 14.97
CA LEU A 191 11.68 -9.32 14.71
C LEU A 191 12.97 -8.57 15.12
N LEU A 192 12.95 -7.24 15.11
CA LEU A 192 14.10 -6.38 15.39
C LEU A 192 14.86 -6.75 16.69
N PRO A 193 14.19 -6.97 17.85
CA PRO A 193 14.87 -7.33 19.09
C PRO A 193 15.78 -8.57 18.96
N GLY A 194 15.37 -9.52 18.12
CA GLY A 194 16.10 -10.75 17.83
C GLY A 194 17.45 -10.50 17.18
N THR A 195 17.64 -9.37 16.50
CA THR A 195 18.86 -9.05 15.75
C THR A 195 19.95 -8.33 16.57
N SER A 196 19.85 -8.31 17.90
CA SER A 196 20.69 -7.48 18.77
C SER A 196 22.14 -7.97 19.00
N MET A 197 22.53 -9.10 18.42
CA MET A 197 23.83 -9.75 18.62
C MET A 197 24.86 -9.23 17.63
N GLN A 198 26.11 -9.00 18.06
CA GLN A 198 27.18 -8.44 17.21
C GLN A 198 27.76 -9.49 16.23
N THR A 199 26.94 -9.91 15.26
CA THR A 199 27.34 -10.82 14.19
C THR A 199 27.09 -10.19 12.83
N ARG A 200 27.85 -10.60 11.80
CA ARG A 200 27.63 -10.13 10.41
C ARG A 200 26.21 -10.39 9.91
N PRO A 201 25.60 -11.59 10.12
CA PRO A 201 24.20 -11.80 9.75
C PRO A 201 23.22 -10.86 10.46
N SER A 202 23.46 -10.55 11.74
CA SER A 202 22.61 -9.59 12.46
C SER A 202 22.65 -8.18 11.87
N LEU A 203 23.78 -7.74 11.30
CA LEU A 203 23.85 -6.48 10.54
C LEU A 203 22.89 -6.49 9.36
N LEU A 204 22.92 -7.56 8.56
CA LEU A 204 22.04 -7.74 7.42
C LEU A 204 20.56 -7.75 7.84
N TYR A 205 20.21 -8.57 8.85
CA TYR A 205 18.83 -8.71 9.30
C TYR A 205 18.30 -7.41 9.90
N GLN A 206 19.08 -6.74 10.75
CA GLN A 206 18.66 -5.49 11.37
C GLN A 206 18.50 -4.39 10.31
N GLY A 207 19.45 -4.27 9.39
CA GLY A 207 19.35 -3.33 8.27
C GLY A 207 18.05 -3.54 7.48
N LEU A 208 17.80 -4.77 7.03
CA LEU A 208 16.59 -5.12 6.28
C LEU A 208 15.31 -4.76 7.04
N LEU A 209 15.21 -5.12 8.32
CA LEU A 209 14.02 -4.83 9.13
C LEU A 209 13.81 -3.32 9.35
N VAL A 210 14.89 -2.55 9.58
CA VAL A 210 14.79 -1.09 9.66
C VAL A 210 14.32 -0.49 8.34
N GLY A 211 14.83 -0.98 7.21
CA GLY A 211 14.37 -0.60 5.88
C GLY A 211 12.88 -0.90 5.66
N LEU A 212 12.43 -2.11 6.01
CA LEU A 212 11.03 -2.52 5.92
C LEU A 212 10.12 -1.62 6.78
N PHE A 213 10.57 -1.27 7.98
CA PHE A 213 9.85 -0.31 8.82
C PHE A 213 9.75 1.06 8.15
N ILE A 214 10.87 1.60 7.64
CA ILE A 214 10.90 2.89 6.96
C ILE A 214 9.94 2.90 5.76
N ASN A 215 10.00 1.88 4.89
CA ASN A 215 9.10 1.76 3.75
C ASN A 215 7.64 1.75 4.21
N GLY A 216 7.31 0.87 5.16
CA GLY A 216 5.95 0.71 5.65
C GLY A 216 5.36 2.01 6.20
N ILE A 217 6.11 2.74 7.03
CA ILE A 217 5.61 3.99 7.61
C ILE A 217 5.61 5.14 6.61
N ALA A 218 6.68 5.34 5.83
CA ALA A 218 6.74 6.46 4.90
C ALA A 218 5.66 6.36 3.81
N ARG A 219 5.52 5.18 3.18
CA ARG A 219 4.54 4.94 2.12
C ARG A 219 3.12 4.81 2.65
N TRP A 220 2.89 3.92 3.61
CA TRP A 220 1.54 3.54 4.05
C TRP A 220 1.13 4.29 5.32
N GLY A 221 2.02 4.34 6.31
CA GLY A 221 1.74 4.95 7.61
C GLY A 221 1.59 3.91 8.70
N PHE A 222 1.06 4.32 9.86
CA PHE A 222 0.81 3.44 11.00
C PHE A 222 -0.53 2.72 10.85
N ASP A 223 -0.66 1.89 9.82
CA ASP A 223 -1.90 1.15 9.55
C ASP A 223 -2.23 0.18 10.69
N PRO A 224 -3.51 0.06 11.09
CA PRO A 224 -3.89 -0.78 12.22
C PRO A 224 -3.48 -2.25 12.06
N LEU A 225 -3.00 -2.87 13.14
CA LEU A 225 -2.76 -4.31 13.23
C LEU A 225 -4.05 -5.12 13.13
N LEU A 226 -5.13 -4.59 13.70
CA LEU A 226 -6.47 -5.16 13.67
C LEU A 226 -7.37 -4.28 12.81
N GLN A 227 -7.98 -4.88 11.80
CA GLN A 227 -8.81 -4.21 10.81
C GLN A 227 -10.18 -4.88 10.75
N THR A 228 -11.25 -4.12 10.52
CA THR A 228 -12.57 -4.70 10.30
C THR A 228 -12.61 -5.40 8.95
N GLY A 229 -13.53 -6.36 8.78
CA GLY A 229 -13.75 -7.00 7.47
C GLY A 229 -14.01 -5.97 6.36
N ALA A 230 -14.80 -4.93 6.65
CA ALA A 230 -15.08 -3.84 5.74
C ALA A 230 -13.80 -3.06 5.33
N SER A 231 -12.93 -2.72 6.29
CA SER A 231 -11.66 -2.02 5.97
C SER A 231 -10.67 -2.89 5.19
N LEU A 232 -10.70 -4.22 5.36
CA LEU A 232 -9.86 -5.15 4.60
C LEU A 232 -10.36 -5.35 3.17
N GLN A 233 -11.67 -5.28 2.98
CA GLN A 233 -12.28 -5.33 1.67
C GLN A 233 -11.83 -4.13 0.83
N GLY A 234 -11.71 -2.94 1.45
CA GLY A 234 -11.24 -1.74 0.77
C GLY A 234 -12.11 -1.42 -0.44
N ASP A 235 -11.49 -1.18 -1.60
CA ASP A 235 -12.20 -0.95 -2.87
C ASP A 235 -12.65 -2.27 -3.55
N ALA A 236 -12.47 -3.44 -2.93
CA ALA A 236 -12.94 -4.69 -3.53
C ALA A 236 -14.47 -4.73 -3.57
N GLN A 237 -15.02 -5.47 -4.53
CA GLN A 237 -16.47 -5.58 -4.71
C GLN A 237 -17.16 -5.96 -3.39
N HIS A 238 -18.11 -5.13 -2.96
CA HIS A 238 -18.88 -5.29 -1.74
C HIS A 238 -20.07 -6.24 -1.91
N GLY A 239 -20.46 -6.54 -3.15
CA GLY A 239 -21.70 -7.23 -3.48
C GLY A 239 -22.91 -6.36 -3.17
N SER A 240 -22.77 -5.03 -3.22
CA SER A 240 -23.87 -4.12 -2.95
C SER A 240 -24.91 -4.17 -4.07
N PRO A 241 -26.18 -3.84 -3.78
CA PRO A 241 -27.16 -3.53 -4.81
C PRO A 241 -26.59 -2.52 -5.81
N LEU A 242 -26.89 -2.72 -7.09
CA LEU A 242 -26.44 -1.84 -8.17
C LEU A 242 -27.60 -0.98 -8.67
N PRO A 243 -27.36 0.29 -9.04
CA PRO A 243 -28.37 1.12 -9.67
C PRO A 243 -28.93 0.48 -10.94
N VAL A 244 -30.26 0.41 -11.02
CA VAL A 244 -30.95 0.01 -12.25
C VAL A 244 -31.14 1.25 -13.11
N ILE A 245 -30.27 1.41 -14.10
CA ILE A 245 -30.31 2.53 -15.05
C ILE A 245 -31.25 2.17 -16.19
N ARG A 246 -32.15 3.09 -16.52
CA ARG A 246 -33.08 2.95 -17.66
C ARG A 246 -32.33 3.24 -18.97
N ALA A 247 -32.91 2.84 -20.09
CA ALA A 247 -32.37 3.22 -21.40
C ALA A 247 -32.25 4.76 -21.49
N PRO A 248 -31.07 5.31 -21.85
CA PRO A 248 -30.88 6.75 -21.89
C PRO A 248 -31.60 7.38 -23.07
N GLU A 249 -32.10 8.59 -22.88
CA GLU A 249 -32.65 9.40 -23.96
C GLU A 249 -31.49 10.15 -24.63
N ILE A 250 -31.19 9.78 -25.88
CA ILE A 250 -30.08 10.36 -26.64
C ILE A 250 -30.62 11.28 -27.73
N ASN A 251 -30.14 12.52 -27.72
CA ASN A 251 -30.43 13.51 -28.76
C ASN A 251 -29.15 13.88 -29.49
N LEU A 252 -29.12 13.64 -30.80
CA LEU A 252 -27.96 13.91 -31.67
C LEU A 252 -28.17 15.22 -32.45
N GLY A 253 -28.11 16.35 -31.75
CA GLY A 253 -28.23 17.67 -32.38
C GLY A 253 -27.02 18.04 -33.24
N GLU A 254 -27.19 18.97 -34.18
CA GLU A 254 -26.11 19.42 -35.07
C GLU A 254 -24.93 20.08 -34.32
N ALA A 255 -25.21 20.82 -33.25
CA ALA A 255 -24.21 21.53 -32.47
C ALA A 255 -23.79 20.79 -31.19
N LEU A 256 -24.68 19.98 -30.62
CA LEU A 256 -24.49 19.33 -29.32
C LEU A 256 -25.25 18.01 -29.26
N TRP A 257 -24.59 16.97 -28.77
CA TRP A 257 -25.20 15.69 -28.45
C TRP A 257 -25.46 15.60 -26.96
N THR A 258 -26.61 15.11 -26.57
CA THR A 258 -26.98 14.93 -25.16
C THR A 258 -27.43 13.50 -24.88
N ALA A 259 -27.03 12.98 -23.74
CA ALA A 259 -27.48 11.70 -23.22
C ALA A 259 -28.05 11.92 -21.81
N ASN A 260 -29.34 11.67 -21.65
CA ASN A 260 -30.02 11.80 -20.37
C ASN A 260 -30.19 10.41 -19.73
N PHE A 261 -29.53 10.19 -18.60
CA PHE A 261 -29.58 8.94 -17.86
C PHE A 261 -30.52 9.07 -16.68
N THR A 262 -31.49 8.16 -16.57
CA THR A 262 -32.39 8.06 -15.42
C THR A 262 -32.27 6.70 -14.76
N TRP A 263 -32.59 6.63 -13.47
CA TRP A 263 -32.48 5.40 -12.69
C TRP A 263 -33.78 5.08 -11.95
N ALA A 264 -33.95 3.79 -11.64
CA ALA A 264 -35.06 3.34 -10.81
C ALA A 264 -34.87 3.78 -9.35
N THR A 265 -35.98 3.82 -8.62
CA THR A 265 -36.00 4.10 -7.18
C THR A 265 -35.08 3.13 -6.44
N PRO A 266 -34.21 3.62 -5.53
CA PRO A 266 -33.29 2.77 -4.78
C PRO A 266 -34.03 1.74 -3.91
N PRO A 267 -33.47 0.54 -3.72
CA PRO A 267 -34.05 -0.48 -2.87
C PRO A 267 -33.85 -0.12 -1.39
N ALA A 268 -34.86 0.54 -0.79
CA ALA A 268 -34.98 0.86 0.64
C ALA A 268 -34.00 1.96 1.16
N PRO A 269 -34.27 2.61 2.33
CA PRO A 269 -33.73 3.93 2.69
C PRO A 269 -32.24 3.93 3.10
N ARG A 270 -31.51 2.85 2.79
CA ARG A 270 -30.09 2.74 3.12
C ARG A 270 -29.22 3.59 2.19
N PHE A 271 -29.62 3.74 0.94
CA PHE A 271 -28.87 4.53 -0.03
C PHE A 271 -29.47 5.92 -0.13
N ASP A 272 -28.65 6.91 0.13
CA ASP A 272 -29.04 8.33 0.17
C ASP A 272 -28.54 9.09 -1.05
N GLY A 273 -27.92 8.43 -2.05
CA GLY A 273 -27.48 9.10 -3.28
C GLY A 273 -26.98 8.19 -4.39
N ILE A 274 -26.52 8.83 -5.47
CA ILE A 274 -25.91 8.18 -6.63
C ILE A 274 -24.67 8.94 -7.11
N SER A 275 -23.65 8.19 -7.53
CA SER A 275 -22.43 8.69 -8.15
C SER A 275 -22.29 8.15 -9.58
N VAL A 276 -21.88 9.02 -10.50
CA VAL A 276 -21.67 8.66 -11.92
C VAL A 276 -20.23 8.94 -12.31
N LEU A 277 -19.56 7.89 -12.80
CA LEU A 277 -18.26 8.02 -13.44
C LEU A 277 -18.45 8.12 -14.95
N VAL A 278 -17.75 9.06 -15.55
CA VAL A 278 -17.54 9.11 -17.01
C VAL A 278 -16.05 8.96 -17.26
N ASN A 279 -15.68 7.90 -18.00
CA ASN A 279 -14.28 7.54 -18.26
C ASN A 279 -13.46 7.39 -16.96
N ASP A 280 -14.04 6.68 -15.99
CA ASP A 280 -13.46 6.39 -14.66
C ASP A 280 -13.14 7.63 -13.80
N VAL A 281 -13.75 8.78 -14.12
CA VAL A 281 -13.68 10.02 -13.31
C VAL A 281 -15.09 10.37 -12.86
N GLU A 282 -15.26 10.68 -11.56
CA GLU A 282 -16.54 11.13 -11.02
C GLU A 282 -16.92 12.47 -11.65
N ARG A 283 -18.04 12.50 -12.37
CA ARG A 283 -18.56 13.70 -13.04
C ARG A 283 -19.85 14.20 -12.42
N PHE A 284 -20.57 13.32 -11.72
CA PHE A 284 -21.83 13.66 -11.10
C PHE A 284 -22.04 12.91 -9.80
N ARG A 285 -22.65 13.60 -8.85
CA ARG A 285 -22.98 13.11 -7.52
C ARG A 285 -24.22 13.85 -7.03
N THR A 286 -25.24 13.12 -6.62
CA THR A 286 -26.44 13.72 -6.01
C THR A 286 -26.97 12.85 -4.89
N TYR A 287 -27.72 13.45 -3.97
CA TYR A 287 -28.40 12.77 -2.87
C TYR A 287 -29.90 12.67 -3.18
N PHE A 288 -30.50 11.53 -2.84
CA PHE A 288 -31.93 11.32 -2.90
C PHE A 288 -32.56 12.04 -1.71
N ASP A 289 -33.11 13.24 -1.96
CA ASP A 289 -33.88 13.97 -0.95
C ASP A 289 -35.29 13.35 -0.81
N ASP A 290 -35.86 13.39 0.40
CA ASP A 290 -37.21 12.88 0.71
C ASP A 290 -38.34 13.83 0.21
N GLY A 291 -37.98 14.92 -0.48
CA GLY A 291 -38.90 15.94 -1.02
C GLY A 291 -39.14 15.91 -2.53
N GLU A 292 -40.09 16.73 -3.01
CA GLU A 292 -40.33 17.05 -4.43
C GLU A 292 -39.13 17.79 -5.03
N GLY A 293 -38.05 17.07 -5.32
CA GLY A 293 -36.83 17.69 -5.86
C GLY A 293 -35.64 16.75 -6.06
N SER A 294 -35.74 15.46 -5.73
CA SER A 294 -34.69 14.49 -6.05
C SER A 294 -34.42 14.51 -7.56
N GLU A 295 -33.27 15.01 -8.00
CA GLU A 295 -32.80 14.87 -9.37
C GLU A 295 -32.63 13.38 -9.67
N THR A 296 -33.55 12.82 -10.46
CA THR A 296 -33.55 11.40 -10.88
C THR A 296 -32.85 11.18 -12.21
N SER A 297 -32.17 12.22 -12.69
CA SER A 297 -31.59 12.28 -14.02
C SER A 297 -30.19 12.89 -14.01
N PHE A 298 -29.32 12.38 -14.87
CA PHE A 298 -28.02 12.93 -15.17
C PHE A 298 -27.95 13.24 -16.66
N LEU A 299 -27.85 14.53 -17.00
CA LEU A 299 -27.66 15.00 -18.37
C LEU A 299 -26.16 15.12 -18.66
N TRP A 300 -25.70 14.39 -19.68
CA TRP A 300 -24.34 14.50 -20.18
C TRP A 300 -24.34 15.12 -21.59
N GLU A 301 -23.45 16.08 -21.80
CA GLU A 301 -23.36 16.83 -23.05
C GLU A 301 -22.00 16.60 -23.71
N ARG A 302 -22.02 16.37 -25.03
CA ARG A 302 -20.81 16.14 -25.83
C ARG A 302 -20.89 16.89 -27.15
N LYS A 303 -19.78 17.52 -27.55
CA LYS A 303 -19.66 18.08 -28.90
C LYS A 303 -19.49 16.96 -29.95
N PRO A 304 -20.20 16.98 -31.08
CA PRO A 304 -20.12 15.94 -32.12
C PRO A 304 -18.69 15.69 -32.64
N GLU A 305 -17.83 16.72 -32.59
CA GLU A 305 -16.44 16.67 -33.06
C GLU A 305 -15.53 15.77 -32.19
N LEU A 306 -15.94 15.48 -30.95
CA LEU A 306 -15.17 14.67 -30.02
C LEU A 306 -15.37 13.17 -30.33
N ARG A 307 -14.50 12.63 -31.18
CA ARG A 307 -14.52 11.22 -31.61
C ARG A 307 -13.86 10.26 -30.61
N HIS A 308 -14.37 10.20 -29.39
CA HIS A 308 -13.96 9.17 -28.43
C HIS A 308 -15.17 8.48 -27.81
N ASN A 309 -14.99 7.22 -27.45
CA ASN A 309 -15.98 6.46 -26.71
C ASN A 309 -16.02 6.97 -25.26
N GLU A 310 -17.22 7.11 -24.73
CA GLU A 310 -17.42 7.47 -23.33
C GLU A 310 -18.03 6.29 -22.57
N TYR A 311 -17.47 6.03 -21.41
CA TYR A 311 -17.82 4.90 -20.56
C TYR A 311 -18.49 5.40 -19.29
N PHE A 312 -19.72 4.96 -19.05
CA PHE A 312 -20.54 5.42 -17.93
C PHE A 312 -20.70 4.30 -16.92
N ARG A 313 -20.50 4.62 -15.63
CA ARG A 313 -20.70 3.70 -14.52
C ARG A 313 -21.46 4.39 -13.42
N PHE A 314 -22.30 3.63 -12.73
CA PHE A 314 -23.23 4.15 -11.73
C PHE A 314 -23.07 3.35 -10.44
N ALA A 315 -23.10 4.02 -9.30
CA ALA A 315 -23.06 3.39 -7.98
C ALA A 315 -24.00 4.12 -7.03
N TYR A 316 -24.62 3.37 -6.12
CA TYR A 316 -25.32 3.97 -4.99
C TYR A 316 -24.33 4.52 -3.95
N MET A 317 -24.81 5.47 -3.17
CA MET A 317 -24.07 6.12 -2.09
C MET A 317 -24.75 5.94 -0.74
N GLU A 318 -23.94 5.96 0.31
CA GLU A 318 -24.36 6.05 1.71
C GLU A 318 -23.47 7.11 2.39
N GLY A 319 -24.01 8.30 2.63
CA GLY A 319 -23.28 9.47 3.07
C GLY A 319 -22.18 9.87 2.08
N THR A 320 -20.93 9.97 2.55
CA THR A 320 -19.79 10.32 1.68
C THR A 320 -19.20 9.12 0.94
N GLN A 321 -19.67 7.91 1.19
CA GLN A 321 -19.12 6.67 0.64
C GLN A 321 -19.90 6.21 -0.60
N THR A 322 -19.16 5.79 -1.62
CA THR A 322 -19.72 5.15 -2.82
C THR A 322 -19.53 3.64 -2.75
N TRP A 323 -20.54 2.89 -3.18
CA TRP A 323 -20.53 1.43 -3.21
C TRP A 323 -20.14 0.88 -4.60
N ASP A 324 -20.50 -0.38 -4.92
CA ASP A 324 -20.06 -1.01 -6.16
C ASP A 324 -20.61 -0.29 -7.40
N TYR A 325 -19.71 0.03 -8.33
CA TYR A 325 -20.07 0.55 -9.64
C TYR A 325 -20.55 -0.56 -10.57
N THR A 326 -21.58 -0.28 -11.36
CA THR A 326 -21.97 -1.09 -12.51
C THR A 326 -20.80 -1.28 -13.49
N LYS A 327 -20.89 -2.31 -14.35
CA LYS A 327 -20.03 -2.37 -15.53
C LYS A 327 -20.29 -1.17 -16.45
N ALA A 328 -19.26 -0.77 -17.19
CA ALA A 328 -19.36 0.37 -18.06
C ALA A 328 -20.40 0.14 -19.17
N GLY A 329 -21.33 1.09 -19.29
CA GLY A 329 -22.12 1.30 -20.49
C GLY A 329 -21.31 2.17 -21.43
N LYS A 330 -21.52 2.01 -22.74
CA LYS A 330 -20.68 2.68 -23.75
C LYS A 330 -21.54 3.57 -24.61
N TRP A 331 -21.21 4.85 -24.65
CA TRP A 331 -21.70 5.76 -25.68
C TRP A 331 -20.62 5.91 -26.74
N ASN A 332 -20.87 5.40 -27.95
CA ASN A 332 -19.87 5.32 -28.99
C ASN A 332 -19.73 6.66 -29.76
N THR A 333 -18.82 6.70 -30.72
CA THR A 333 -18.57 7.87 -31.58
C THR A 333 -19.68 8.13 -32.59
N GLU A 334 -20.54 7.14 -32.84
CA GLU A 334 -21.67 7.22 -33.78
C GLU A 334 -22.96 7.67 -33.08
N GLY A 335 -22.92 7.84 -31.76
CA GLY A 335 -24.05 8.29 -30.95
C GLY A 335 -24.90 7.13 -30.41
N GLU A 336 -24.51 5.88 -30.66
CA GLU A 336 -25.21 4.71 -30.19
C GLU A 336 -24.82 4.33 -28.76
N TRP A 337 -25.81 3.89 -28.00
CA TRP A 337 -25.64 3.37 -26.64
C TRP A 337 -25.55 1.86 -26.62
N THR A 338 -24.52 1.34 -25.96
CA THR A 338 -24.41 -0.07 -25.57
C THR A 338 -24.69 -0.20 -24.08
N GLU A 339 -25.69 -1.01 -23.74
CA GLU A 339 -26.11 -1.24 -22.36
C GLU A 339 -25.01 -1.91 -21.51
N MET A 340 -25.03 -1.61 -20.22
CA MET A 340 -24.15 -2.18 -19.22
C MET A 340 -24.39 -3.69 -19.09
N LYS A 341 -23.32 -4.48 -19.04
CA LYS A 341 -23.43 -5.90 -18.68
C LYS A 341 -23.81 -6.05 -17.20
N ALA A 342 -24.50 -7.14 -16.88
CA ALA A 342 -24.87 -7.45 -15.49
C ALA A 342 -23.66 -7.60 -14.55
N GLY A 343 -23.89 -7.22 -13.29
CA GLY A 343 -22.96 -7.34 -12.18
C GLY A 343 -21.99 -6.16 -12.01
N PRO A 344 -21.26 -6.13 -10.89
CA PRO A 344 -20.37 -5.03 -10.56
C PRO A 344 -19.15 -5.02 -11.48
N SER A 345 -18.62 -3.83 -11.72
CA SER A 345 -17.33 -3.67 -12.39
C SER A 345 -16.21 -4.27 -11.55
N LYS A 346 -15.29 -5.00 -12.19
CA LYS A 346 -14.09 -5.44 -11.51
C LYS A 346 -13.24 -4.22 -11.21
N VAL A 347 -12.85 -4.03 -9.96
CA VAL A 347 -11.73 -3.15 -9.63
C VAL A 347 -10.49 -3.85 -10.16
N ARG A 348 -10.13 -3.55 -11.40
CA ARG A 348 -8.82 -3.91 -11.92
C ARG A 348 -7.87 -2.99 -11.16
N ALA A 349 -7.00 -3.56 -10.34
CA ALA A 349 -5.79 -2.86 -9.91
C ALA A 349 -5.20 -2.23 -11.18
N ARG A 350 -4.90 -0.93 -11.11
CA ARG A 350 -4.50 -0.10 -12.25
C ARG A 350 -3.27 -0.70 -12.94
N GLU A 351 -3.49 -1.64 -13.85
CA GLU A 351 -2.49 -2.08 -14.82
C GLU A 351 -2.30 -0.89 -15.75
N LEU A 352 -1.13 -0.26 -15.65
CA LEU A 352 -0.65 0.68 -16.65
C LEU A 352 -0.38 -0.13 -17.94
N GLU A 353 -1.44 -0.46 -18.67
CA GLU A 353 -1.32 -1.00 -20.03
C GLU A 353 -0.90 0.13 -20.97
N GLY A 354 0.38 0.08 -21.36
CA GLY A 354 0.82 0.37 -22.73
C GLY A 354 0.77 1.83 -23.18
N SER A 355 1.81 2.60 -22.87
CA SER A 355 2.30 3.59 -23.83
C SER A 355 2.63 2.86 -25.13
N GLU A 356 1.92 3.16 -26.22
CA GLU A 356 2.30 2.76 -27.56
C GLU A 356 3.74 3.22 -27.82
N VAL A 357 4.67 2.28 -27.77
CA VAL A 357 6.01 2.48 -28.28
C VAL A 357 5.87 2.50 -29.79
N ILE A 358 5.86 3.70 -30.37
CA ILE A 358 6.07 3.94 -31.79
C ILE A 358 7.40 3.27 -32.16
N LYS A 359 7.30 2.09 -32.78
CA LYS A 359 8.44 1.43 -33.43
C LYS A 359 8.78 2.25 -34.67
N HIS A 360 9.77 3.13 -34.57
CA HIS A 360 10.51 3.53 -35.76
C HIS A 360 11.27 2.30 -36.28
N LYS A 361 10.84 1.81 -37.44
CA LYS A 361 11.62 0.86 -38.25
C LYS A 361 12.87 1.60 -38.76
N ARG A 362 14.02 1.01 -38.43
CA ARG A 362 15.37 1.09 -39.02
C ARG A 362 15.86 2.44 -39.54
#